data_AF-A0A6A4VDM5-F1
#
_entry.id   AF-A0A6A4VDM5-F1
#
_cell.length_a   1.000
_cell.length_b   1.000
_cell.length_c   1.000
_cell.angle_alpha   90.00
_cell.angle_beta   90.00
_cell.angle_gamma   90.00
#
_symmetry.space_group_name_H-M   'P 1'
#
loop_
_entity.id
_entity.type
_entity.pdbx_description
1 polymer ?
#
loop_
_entity_poly.entity_id
_entity_poly.type
_entity_poly.pdbx_seq_one_letter_code
_entity_poly.pdbx_strand_id
1 'polypeptide(L)'
;MALKQPSSDEEEQLNLALALSRSESETSSSAREALKQPSSDEEEQLNLALALSRSESETSSSAREPLSRRRQSGGRPPPAASVLEELSCPVCRETIDTATTLGCGHTFCAGCLSRAQACGGHQCPLCRKPIQFTVHCIVLDNVIRALSSAPS
;
A
#
# COMPACT_ATOMS: atom_id res chain seq x y z
N MET A 1 -51.06 -0.63 -18.45
CA MET A 1 -49.75 -0.02 -18.15
C MET A 1 -49.12 0.35 -19.48
N ALA A 2 -49.11 1.64 -19.83
CA ALA A 2 -48.57 2.11 -21.10
C ALA A 2 -47.08 2.42 -20.95
N LEU A 3 -46.24 1.79 -21.77
CA LEU A 3 -44.81 2.07 -21.83
C LEU A 3 -44.62 3.41 -22.55
N LYS A 4 -44.10 4.41 -21.83
CA LYS A 4 -43.77 5.73 -22.36
C LYS A 4 -42.56 5.58 -23.27
N GLN A 5 -42.74 5.74 -24.58
CA GLN A 5 -41.61 5.81 -25.50
C GLN A 5 -40.86 7.15 -25.31
N PRO A 6 -39.53 7.13 -25.33
CA PRO A 6 -38.72 8.34 -25.14
C PRO A 6 -38.98 9.34 -26.28
N SER A 7 -38.94 10.64 -25.96
CA SER A 7 -39.08 11.71 -26.96
C SER A 7 -37.83 11.83 -27.83
N SER A 8 -37.97 12.41 -29.04
CA SER A 8 -36.89 12.53 -30.03
C SER A 8 -35.60 13.14 -29.44
N ASP A 9 -35.74 14.08 -28.51
CA ASP A 9 -34.60 14.74 -27.84
C ASP A 9 -33.83 13.80 -26.88
N GLU A 10 -34.51 12.81 -26.30
CA GLU A 10 -33.93 11.85 -25.35
C GLU A 10 -33.14 10.76 -26.08
N GLU A 11 -33.61 10.37 -27.26
CA GLU A 11 -32.95 9.40 -28.14
C GLU A 11 -31.65 9.98 -28.73
N GLU A 12 -31.66 11.28 -29.05
CA GLU A 12 -30.48 12.00 -29.53
C GLU A 12 -29.43 12.17 -28.42
N GLN A 13 -29.86 12.42 -27.18
CA GLN A 13 -28.98 12.46 -26.01
C GLN A 13 -28.37 11.08 -25.68
N LEU A 14 -29.13 10.00 -25.84
CA LEU A 14 -28.64 8.64 -25.61
C LEU A 14 -27.62 8.22 -26.68
N ASN A 15 -27.86 8.59 -27.94
CA ASN A 15 -26.92 8.35 -29.04
C ASN A 15 -25.63 9.18 -28.91
N LEU A 16 -25.73 10.41 -28.42
CA LEU A 16 -24.56 11.26 -28.17
C LEU A 16 -23.68 10.67 -27.04
N ALA A 17 -24.29 10.16 -25.97
CA ALA A 17 -23.56 9.47 -24.90
C ALA A 17 -22.85 8.21 -25.42
N LEU A 18 -23.50 7.41 -26.27
CA LEU A 18 -22.90 6.23 -26.90
C LEU A 18 -21.76 6.58 -27.88
N ALA A 19 -21.89 7.72 -28.58
CA ALA A 19 -20.87 8.22 -29.50
C ALA A 19 -19.62 8.71 -28.76
N LEU A 20 -19.78 9.39 -27.61
CA LEU A 20 -18.67 9.83 -26.77
C LEU A 20 -17.92 8.65 -26.14
N SER A 21 -18.62 7.58 -25.76
CA SER A 21 -17.99 6.32 -25.31
C SER A 21 -17.28 5.56 -26.44
N ARG A 22 -17.73 5.67 -27.70
CA ARG A 22 -17.04 5.09 -28.86
C ARG A 22 -15.83 5.91 -29.32
N SER A 23 -15.82 7.23 -29.11
CA SER A 23 -14.67 8.07 -29.48
C SER A 23 -13.44 7.90 -28.57
N GLU A 24 -13.57 7.26 -27.40
CA GLU A 24 -12.40 6.84 -26.61
C GLU A 24 -11.76 5.53 -27.13
N SER A 25 -12.43 4.84 -28.07
CA SER A 25 -11.98 3.52 -28.56
C SER A 25 -11.32 3.53 -29.95
N GLU A 26 -11.25 4.68 -30.65
CA GLU A 26 -10.67 4.75 -32.00
C GLU A 26 -9.61 5.85 -32.15
N THR A 27 -8.57 5.83 -31.32
CA THR A 27 -7.24 6.26 -31.77
C THR A 27 -6.58 5.11 -32.53
N SER A 28 -6.72 5.14 -33.85
CA SER A 28 -5.77 4.63 -34.86
C SER A 28 -5.09 3.27 -34.57
N SER A 29 -5.68 2.20 -35.10
CA SER A 29 -5.11 1.25 -36.08
C SER A 29 -3.59 1.21 -36.37
N SER A 30 -2.69 1.29 -35.39
CA SER A 30 -1.25 1.01 -35.56
C SER A 30 -0.55 0.46 -34.30
N ALA A 31 -1.27 -0.25 -33.42
CA ALA A 31 -0.69 -0.89 -32.23
C ALA A 31 -1.00 -2.38 -32.15
N ARG A 32 -0.97 -3.08 -33.29
CA ARG A 32 -0.71 -4.53 -33.34
C ARG A 32 0.74 -4.82 -33.70
N GLU A 33 1.62 -3.88 -33.40
CA GLU A 33 3.06 -4.05 -33.55
C GLU A 33 3.58 -4.88 -32.38
N ALA A 34 3.76 -6.17 -32.67
CA ALA A 34 4.69 -7.08 -32.01
C ALA A 34 4.75 -7.02 -30.47
N LEU A 35 4.08 -7.98 -29.83
CA LEU A 35 4.79 -8.80 -28.86
C LEU A 35 6.00 -9.40 -29.60
N LYS A 36 7.08 -8.63 -29.75
CA LYS A 36 8.36 -9.17 -30.15
C LYS A 36 8.76 -10.01 -28.95
N GLN A 37 8.47 -11.31 -29.03
CA GLN A 37 9.12 -12.25 -28.15
C GLN A 37 10.63 -11.93 -28.25
N PRO A 38 11.31 -11.68 -27.12
CA PRO A 38 12.75 -11.51 -27.16
C PRO A 38 13.32 -12.73 -27.90
N SER A 39 14.17 -12.50 -28.90
CA SER A 39 14.89 -13.62 -29.51
C SER A 39 15.66 -14.34 -28.41
N SER A 40 15.90 -15.64 -28.58
CA SER A 40 16.57 -16.49 -27.58
C SER A 40 17.88 -15.87 -27.03
N ASP A 41 18.52 -15.00 -27.82
CA ASP A 41 19.75 -14.30 -27.47
C ASP A 41 19.54 -13.04 -26.57
N GLU A 42 18.37 -12.39 -26.61
CA GLU A 42 18.05 -11.18 -25.82
C GLU A 42 17.59 -11.54 -24.39
N GLU A 43 16.90 -12.68 -24.22
CA GLU A 43 16.53 -13.21 -22.90
C GLU A 43 17.75 -13.69 -22.11
N GLU A 44 18.74 -14.27 -22.79
CA GLU A 44 20.00 -14.71 -22.16
C GLU A 44 20.81 -13.51 -21.65
N GLN A 45 20.81 -12.40 -22.40
CA GLN A 45 21.44 -11.14 -21.98
C GLN A 45 20.74 -10.50 -20.78
N LEU A 46 19.41 -10.58 -20.69
CA LEU A 46 18.65 -10.06 -19.53
C LEU A 46 18.90 -10.90 -18.27
N ASN A 47 18.98 -12.23 -18.41
CA ASN A 47 19.32 -13.11 -17.29
C ASN A 47 20.78 -12.96 -16.82
N LEU A 48 21.71 -12.69 -17.75
CA LEU A 48 23.12 -12.45 -17.41
C LEU A 48 23.30 -11.12 -16.65
N ALA A 49 22.58 -10.06 -17.04
CA ALA A 49 22.58 -8.78 -16.32
C ALA A 49 22.10 -8.95 -14.86
N LEU A 50 21.06 -9.75 -14.63
CA LEU A 50 20.54 -10.05 -13.30
C LEU A 50 21.52 -10.87 -12.45
N ALA A 51 22.32 -11.74 -13.07
CA ALA A 51 23.36 -12.53 -12.41
C ALA A 51 24.58 -11.68 -11.99
N LEU A 52 24.99 -10.72 -12.83
CA LEU A 52 26.12 -9.82 -12.54
C LEU A 52 25.77 -8.80 -11.44
N SER A 53 24.53 -8.30 -11.38
CA SER A 53 24.08 -7.42 -10.29
C SER A 53 24.06 -8.11 -8.92
N ARG A 54 24.03 -9.45 -8.86
CA ARG A 54 24.09 -10.22 -7.61
C ARG A 54 25.53 -10.39 -7.07
N SER A 55 26.53 -9.99 -7.85
CA SER A 55 27.96 -10.21 -7.54
C SER A 55 28.66 -8.97 -7.00
N GLU A 56 28.03 -7.79 -7.05
CA GLU A 56 28.64 -6.50 -6.65
C GLU A 56 28.15 -5.97 -5.30
N SER A 57 27.79 -6.87 -4.38
CA SER A 57 27.54 -6.49 -2.98
C SER A 57 28.03 -7.58 -2.02
N GLU A 58 29.28 -8.00 -2.17
CA GLU A 58 29.98 -8.87 -1.21
C GLU A 58 31.32 -8.21 -0.81
N THR A 59 31.28 -6.98 -0.28
CA THR A 59 32.40 -6.37 0.46
C THR A 59 31.90 -5.48 1.62
N SER A 60 31.35 -6.10 2.66
CA SER A 60 31.65 -5.73 4.06
C SER A 60 30.97 -6.71 5.02
N SER A 61 31.77 -7.68 5.46
CA SER A 61 31.80 -8.26 6.81
C SER A 61 30.48 -8.44 7.58
N SER A 62 29.88 -9.62 7.51
CA SER A 62 29.69 -10.47 8.71
C SER A 62 29.25 -11.88 8.30
N ALA A 63 29.79 -12.89 8.98
CA ALA A 63 29.72 -14.31 8.67
C ALA A 63 28.30 -14.83 8.36
N ARG A 64 28.17 -15.54 7.24
CA ARG A 64 26.99 -16.38 6.96
C ARG A 64 27.07 -17.64 7.81
N GLU A 65 26.50 -17.57 9.01
CA GLU A 65 26.21 -18.76 9.81
C GLU A 65 25.18 -19.65 9.09
N PRO A 66 25.35 -20.98 9.08
CA PRO A 66 24.38 -21.88 8.47
C PRO A 66 23.04 -21.77 9.21
N LEU A 67 21.93 -21.76 8.45
CA LEU A 67 20.56 -21.90 8.98
C LEU A 67 20.38 -23.29 9.59
N SER A 68 20.98 -23.50 10.77
CA SER A 68 20.59 -24.54 11.69
C SER A 68 19.10 -24.34 11.94
N ARG A 69 18.28 -25.34 11.57
CA ARG A 69 16.87 -25.43 11.95
C ARG A 69 16.80 -25.28 13.46
N ARG A 70 16.60 -24.05 13.92
CA ARG A 70 16.31 -23.74 15.31
C ARG A 70 14.95 -24.37 15.56
N ARG A 71 14.94 -25.56 16.18
CA ARG A 71 13.75 -26.05 16.87
C ARG A 71 13.36 -24.91 17.80
N GLN A 72 12.28 -24.22 17.47
CA GLN A 72 11.67 -23.25 18.37
C GLN A 72 11.17 -24.07 19.55
N SER A 73 12.02 -24.19 20.58
CA SER A 73 11.59 -24.50 21.93
C SER A 73 10.49 -23.50 22.26
N GLY A 74 9.30 -23.99 22.64
CA GLY A 74 8.11 -23.19 22.92
C GLY A 74 8.47 -21.91 23.69
N GLY A 75 8.56 -20.81 22.96
CA GLY A 75 8.90 -19.51 23.52
C GLY A 75 7.67 -18.99 24.23
N ARG A 76 7.82 -18.60 25.50
CA ARG A 76 6.80 -17.82 26.18
C ARG A 76 6.49 -16.60 25.30
N PRO A 77 5.21 -16.36 24.94
CA PRO A 77 4.87 -15.17 24.17
C PRO A 77 5.37 -13.93 24.91
N PRO A 78 5.86 -12.91 24.19
CA PRO A 78 6.37 -11.69 24.80
C PRO A 78 5.29 -11.07 25.71
N PRO A 79 5.69 -10.42 26.81
CA PRO A 79 4.73 -9.76 27.68
C PRO A 79 3.94 -8.70 26.88
N ALA A 80 2.65 -8.54 27.19
CA ALA A 80 1.77 -7.60 26.51
C ALA A 80 2.34 -6.17 26.43
N ALA A 81 3.08 -5.75 27.47
CA ALA A 81 3.76 -4.46 27.51
C ALA A 81 4.78 -4.27 26.36
N SER A 82 5.51 -5.32 25.97
CA SER A 82 6.47 -5.26 24.86
C SER A 82 5.77 -5.08 23.51
N VAL A 83 4.56 -5.61 23.35
CA VAL A 83 3.77 -5.43 22.11
C VAL A 83 3.15 -4.03 22.07
N LEU A 84 2.77 -3.47 23.22
CA LEU A 84 2.19 -2.12 23.29
C LEU A 84 3.21 -1.03 22.95
N GLU A 85 4.49 -1.25 23.25
CA GLU A 85 5.59 -0.35 22.89
C GLU A 85 5.78 -0.23 21.37
N GLU A 86 5.60 -1.35 20.65
CA GLU A 86 5.57 -1.39 19.17
C GLU A 86 4.35 -0.67 18.57
N LEU A 87 3.31 -0.41 19.38
CA LEU A 87 2.09 0.31 19.01
C LEU A 87 2.11 1.77 19.50
N SER A 88 3.29 2.36 19.56
CA SER A 88 3.48 3.77 19.91
C SER A 88 3.35 4.68 18.68
N CYS A 89 2.75 5.84 18.90
CA CYS A 89 2.56 6.87 17.89
C CYS A 89 3.90 7.61 17.70
N PRO A 90 4.46 7.69 16.49
CA PRO A 90 5.74 8.34 16.25
C PRO A 90 5.72 9.87 16.47
N VAL A 91 4.53 10.48 16.57
CA VAL A 91 4.36 11.93 16.78
C VAL A 91 4.36 12.29 18.27
N CYS A 92 3.53 11.64 19.10
CA CYS A 92 3.47 11.90 20.54
C CYS A 92 4.33 10.95 21.39
N ARG A 93 4.84 9.86 20.79
CA ARG A 93 5.63 8.80 21.46
C ARG A 93 4.89 8.04 22.57
N GLU A 94 3.57 8.16 22.59
CA GLU A 94 2.68 7.42 23.49
C GLU A 94 1.99 6.31 22.70
N THR A 95 1.38 5.35 23.39
CA THR A 95 0.51 4.34 22.76
C THR A 95 -0.56 5.00 21.88
N ILE A 96 -0.82 4.43 20.71
CA ILE A 96 -1.81 4.96 19.78
C ILE A 96 -3.21 4.87 20.39
N ASP A 97 -3.89 6.01 20.57
CA ASP A 97 -5.26 6.04 21.13
C ASP A 97 -6.34 5.72 20.09
N THR A 98 -6.29 6.37 18.92
CA THR A 98 -7.16 6.10 17.76
C THR A 98 -6.31 5.89 16.52
N ALA A 99 -6.12 4.65 16.10
CA ALA A 99 -5.23 4.24 15.04
C ALA A 99 -5.73 4.71 13.67
N THR A 100 -5.01 5.66 13.07
CA THR A 100 -5.25 6.15 11.73
C THR A 100 -4.06 5.85 10.84
N THR A 101 -4.26 4.97 9.86
CA THR A 101 -3.24 4.56 8.90
C THR A 101 -3.37 5.36 7.61
N LEU A 102 -2.27 5.92 7.14
CA LEU A 102 -2.20 6.66 5.88
C LEU A 102 -2.04 5.69 4.70
N GLY A 103 -2.37 6.12 3.48
CA GLY A 103 -2.13 5.33 2.27
C GLY A 103 -0.66 4.93 2.02
N CYS A 104 0.30 5.58 2.69
CA CYS A 104 1.71 5.18 2.69
C CYS A 104 2.07 4.08 3.71
N GLY A 105 1.12 3.60 4.50
CA GLY A 105 1.27 2.51 5.47
C GLY A 105 1.64 2.93 6.90
N HIS A 106 1.90 4.21 7.16
CA HIS A 106 2.24 4.68 8.51
C HIS A 106 0.99 4.97 9.34
N THR A 107 1.03 4.61 10.63
CA THR A 107 -0.09 4.73 11.57
C THR A 107 0.22 5.72 12.68
N PHE A 108 -0.78 6.53 13.06
CA PHE A 108 -0.68 7.59 14.06
C PHE A 108 -1.96 7.66 14.90
N CYS A 109 -1.93 8.39 16.02
CA CYS A 109 -3.18 8.82 16.65
C CYS A 109 -3.93 9.78 15.71
N ALA A 110 -5.24 9.64 15.59
CA ALA A 110 -6.10 10.53 14.80
C ALA A 110 -5.83 12.01 15.14
N GLY A 111 -5.84 12.37 16.42
CA GLY A 111 -5.58 13.74 16.86
C GLY A 111 -4.16 14.24 16.56
N CYS A 112 -3.15 13.34 16.58
CA CYS A 112 -1.78 13.71 16.20
C CYS A 112 -1.68 14.03 14.71
N LEU A 113 -2.31 13.20 13.88
CA LEU A 113 -2.34 13.42 12.44
C LEU A 113 -3.07 14.71 12.08
N SER A 114 -4.24 14.98 12.68
CA SER A 114 -4.99 16.21 12.43
C SER A 114 -4.18 17.47 12.78
N ARG A 115 -3.45 17.48 13.90
CA ARG A 115 -2.56 18.59 14.26
C ARG A 115 -1.40 18.74 13.27
N ALA A 116 -0.80 17.63 12.85
CA ALA A 116 0.28 17.66 11.87
C ALA A 116 -0.19 18.25 10.53
N GLN A 117 -1.39 17.88 10.08
CA GLN A 117 -1.99 18.42 8.85
C GLN A 117 -2.29 19.92 8.97
N ALA A 118 -2.71 20.39 10.14
CA ALA A 118 -2.97 21.80 10.39
C ALA A 118 -1.69 22.66 10.34
N CYS A 119 -0.54 22.13 10.77
CA CYS A 119 0.71 22.89 10.84
C CYS A 119 1.63 22.71 9.61
N GLY A 120 1.58 21.55 8.95
CA GLY A 120 2.58 21.12 7.95
C GLY A 120 2.01 20.62 6.62
N GLY A 121 0.70 20.74 6.41
CA GLY A 121 0.03 20.36 5.17
C GLY A 121 -0.27 18.87 5.04
N HIS A 122 -0.73 18.45 3.85
CA HIS A 122 -1.24 17.09 3.60
C HIS A 122 -0.13 16.07 3.27
N GLN A 123 0.89 15.97 4.13
CA GLN A 123 2.01 15.02 4.00
C GLN A 123 2.16 14.13 5.23
N CYS A 124 2.64 12.91 5.03
CA CYS A 124 2.91 11.97 6.11
C CYS A 124 4.03 12.51 7.04
N PRO A 125 3.81 12.57 8.37
CA PRO A 125 4.82 13.05 9.32
C PRO A 125 6.12 12.24 9.35
N LEU A 126 6.09 10.96 8.94
CA LEU A 126 7.25 10.07 8.95
C LEU A 126 8.04 10.10 7.63
N CYS A 127 7.37 9.83 6.51
CA CYS A 127 8.04 9.65 5.22
C CYS A 127 7.78 10.78 4.22
N ARG A 128 7.02 11.81 4.61
CA ARG A 128 6.68 13.01 3.80
C ARG A 128 5.93 12.74 2.50
N LYS A 129 5.56 11.49 2.20
CA LYS A 129 4.68 11.16 1.07
C LYS A 129 3.33 11.88 1.22
N PRO A 130 2.71 12.34 0.11
CA PRO A 130 1.41 13.01 0.16
C PRO A 130 0.33 12.06 0.71
N ILE A 131 -0.58 12.60 1.49
CA ILE A 131 -1.70 11.85 2.05
C ILE A 131 -2.80 11.76 1.00
N GLN A 132 -2.94 10.59 0.38
CA GLN A 132 -4.01 10.33 -0.59
C GLN A 132 -5.33 9.98 0.10
N PHE A 133 -5.25 9.15 1.15
CA PHE A 133 -6.39 8.73 1.95
C PHE A 133 -5.92 8.31 3.35
N THR A 134 -6.87 8.21 4.27
CA THR A 134 -6.67 7.76 5.65
C THR A 134 -7.69 6.69 6.00
N VAL A 135 -7.28 5.67 6.74
CA VAL A 135 -8.15 4.59 7.21
C VAL A 135 -8.06 4.48 8.72
N HIS A 136 -9.21 4.49 9.39
CA HIS A 136 -9.28 4.14 10.81
C HIS A 136 -9.15 2.63 10.97
N CYS A 137 -8.12 2.18 11.68
CA CYS A 137 -7.83 0.76 11.85
C CYS A 137 -8.47 0.23 13.13
N ILE A 138 -9.75 -0.10 13.06
CA ILE A 138 -10.55 -0.60 14.18
C ILE A 138 -9.91 -1.84 14.85
N VAL A 139 -9.25 -2.68 14.06
CA VAL A 139 -8.54 -3.86 14.59
C VAL A 139 -7.39 -3.44 15.50
N LEU A 140 -6.59 -2.46 15.11
CA LEU A 140 -5.50 -1.95 15.95
C LEU A 140 -6.06 -1.31 17.22
N ASP A 141 -7.14 -0.54 17.14
CA ASP A 141 -7.79 0.03 18.33
C ASP A 141 -8.23 -1.06 19.32
N ASN A 142 -8.80 -2.15 18.81
CA ASN A 142 -9.22 -3.28 19.64
C ASN A 142 -8.05 -4.01 20.27
N VAL A 143 -6.98 -4.25 19.51
CA VAL A 143 -5.75 -4.88 20.02
C VAL A 143 -5.12 -4.03 21.11
N ILE A 144 -4.96 -2.73 20.87
CA ILE A 144 -4.38 -1.79 21.83
C ILE A 144 -5.20 -1.78 23.12
N ARG A 145 -6.52 -1.66 23.01
CA ARG A 145 -7.41 -1.68 24.19
C ARG A 145 -7.30 -2.98 24.97
N ALA A 146 -7.29 -4.12 24.28
CA ALA A 146 -7.18 -5.43 24.91
C ALA A 146 -5.86 -5.54 25.70
N LEU A 147 -4.74 -5.13 25.09
CA LEU A 147 -3.41 -5.16 25.72
C LEU A 147 -3.30 -4.18 26.90
N SER A 148 -3.91 -2.99 26.80
CA SER A 148 -3.91 -1.99 27.88
C SER A 148 -4.83 -2.35 29.06
N SER A 149 -5.83 -3.21 28.84
CA SER A 149 -6.79 -3.63 29.87
C SER A 149 -6.41 -4.92 30.62
N ALA A 150 -5.31 -5.57 30.25
CA ALA A 150 -4.89 -6.82 30.89
C ALA A 150 -4.43 -6.56 32.33
N PRO A 151 -5.01 -7.23 33.35
CA PRO A 151 -4.51 -7.11 34.72
C PRO A 151 -3.10 -7.72 34.81
N SER A 152 -2.21 -7.03 35.52
CA SER A 152 -0.83 -7.44 35.79
C SER A 152 -0.74 -8.70 36.66
#